data_AF-A0A269ZBE1-F1
#
_entry.id   AF-A0A269ZBE1-F1
#
_cell.length_a   1.000
_cell.length_b   1.000
_cell.length_c   1.000
_cell.angle_alpha   90.00
_cell.angle_beta   90.00
_cell.angle_gamma   90.00
#
_symmetry.space_group_name_H-M   'P 1'
#
loop_
_entity.id
_entity.type
_entity.pdbx_description
1 polymer ?
#
loop_
_entity_poly.entity_id
_entity_poly.type
_entity_poly.pdbx_seq_one_letter_code
_entity_poly.pdbx_strand_id
1 'polypeptide(L)'
;MEIIFVVVLVVALALFFDFTNGFHDTANAMATPIATGAIKPKAAVTLAAILNLVGAFLSTEVAKTISGGIIREGEGGVQITPDFILAGLIGAIIWNMATWRFGLPSSSSHALFGGLIGAAIVGAGLNSVDFGVFLSKVVIPAIAAPLIAGISAYLCTRLAYYITRRNGDGQTAHRAPFKYGQIFSSSLVALAHGTNDAQKTMGVITLVLISANLQAQGTGPQFWVIATCAFAIAFGTYVGGWRIIDTLGTKLTTVKPAQGLSAETSTAAAILASSHLGFALSTTQVASGSVLGSGLGRKGADVRWSTAGRIASGWLLTIPAAGIVGAAAAGVAHLGLFGVLIDTAVAVVAVLWIYLSSRQDKTAEISNFDTVGEAVNIRGRKRKLRQDRNRKRAEARREARTEAQTKKDAEKKSRKSQARRTAAANGNGAVNGAVTTDAVSKGAVAGTARSAGSATDVRATGTSAADASRQDSDADKGGAK
;
A
#
# COMPACT_ATOMS: atom_id res chain seq x y z
N MET A 1 9.50 -40.61 -15.34
CA MET A 1 10.15 -39.58 -14.51
C MET A 1 10.21 -38.23 -15.21
N GLU A 2 10.44 -38.17 -16.52
CA GLU A 2 10.48 -36.90 -17.29
C GLU A 2 9.18 -36.09 -17.21
N ILE A 3 8.01 -36.71 -17.43
CA ILE A 3 6.71 -36.01 -17.36
C ILE A 3 6.47 -35.38 -15.98
N ILE A 4 6.78 -36.10 -14.89
CA ILE A 4 6.61 -35.60 -13.52
C ILE A 4 7.53 -34.39 -13.27
N PHE A 5 8.77 -34.45 -13.77
CA PHE A 5 9.69 -33.33 -13.66
C PHE A 5 9.16 -32.07 -14.37
N VAL A 6 8.64 -32.20 -15.59
CA VAL A 6 8.03 -31.09 -16.32
C VAL A 6 6.80 -30.56 -15.58
N VAL A 7 5.93 -31.45 -15.07
CA VAL A 7 4.75 -31.03 -14.29
C VAL A 7 5.15 -30.21 -13.06
N VAL A 8 6.15 -30.65 -12.29
CA VAL A 8 6.65 -29.90 -11.12
C VAL A 8 7.18 -28.53 -11.54
N LEU A 9 7.86 -28.46 -12.69
CA LEU A 9 8.38 -27.21 -13.22
C LEU A 9 7.27 -26.26 -13.68
N VAL A 10 6.23 -26.78 -14.35
CA VAL A 10 5.03 -26.02 -14.73
C VAL A 10 4.33 -25.49 -13.48
N VAL A 11 4.16 -26.31 -12.44
CA VAL A 11 3.56 -25.86 -11.17
C VAL A 11 4.40 -24.75 -10.54
N ALA A 12 5.73 -24.88 -10.50
CA ALA A 12 6.61 -23.85 -9.98
C ALA A 12 6.50 -22.54 -10.77
N LEU A 13 6.48 -22.61 -12.12
CA LEU A 13 6.29 -21.44 -12.97
C LEU A 13 4.89 -20.83 -12.83
N ALA A 14 3.84 -21.64 -12.70
CA ALA A 14 2.48 -21.17 -12.49
C ALA A 14 2.35 -20.42 -11.16
N LEU A 15 2.92 -20.95 -10.08
CA LEU A 15 2.97 -20.26 -8.79
C LEU A 15 3.82 -18.98 -8.85
N PHE A 16 4.92 -18.99 -9.61
CA PHE A 16 5.69 -17.78 -9.85
C PHE A 16 4.88 -16.76 -10.66
N PHE A 17 4.17 -17.18 -11.70
CA PHE A 17 3.24 -16.33 -12.45
C PHE A 17 2.18 -15.72 -11.52
N ASP A 18 1.56 -16.51 -10.64
CA ASP A 18 0.54 -16.04 -9.69
C ASP A 18 1.10 -15.05 -8.68
N PHE A 19 2.33 -15.28 -8.20
CA PHE A 19 3.08 -14.30 -7.43
C PHE A 19 3.30 -13.01 -8.22
N THR A 20 3.75 -13.11 -9.48
CA THR A 20 3.93 -11.92 -10.32
C THR A 20 2.63 -11.17 -10.55
N ASN A 21 1.54 -11.91 -10.72
CA ASN A 21 0.21 -11.37 -10.92
C ASN A 21 -0.26 -10.58 -9.68
N GLY A 22 -0.15 -11.20 -8.49
CA GLY A 22 -0.55 -10.55 -7.24
C GLY A 22 0.15 -9.20 -7.02
N PHE A 23 1.45 -9.12 -7.31
CA PHE A 23 2.19 -7.87 -7.14
C PHE A 23 1.82 -6.84 -8.22
N HIS A 24 1.62 -7.26 -9.48
CA HIS A 24 1.22 -6.37 -10.61
C HIS A 24 -0.13 -5.72 -10.33
N ASP A 25 -1.09 -6.55 -9.92
CA ASP A 25 -2.49 -6.18 -9.77
C ASP A 25 -2.83 -5.59 -8.40
N THR A 26 -1.87 -5.52 -7.49
CA THR A 26 -2.02 -4.75 -6.23
C THR A 26 -2.46 -3.31 -6.51
N ALA A 27 -1.99 -2.73 -7.62
CA ALA A 27 -2.34 -1.39 -8.03
C ALA A 27 -3.84 -1.21 -8.32
N ASN A 28 -4.53 -2.26 -8.77
CA ASN A 28 -5.94 -2.20 -9.14
C ASN A 28 -6.84 -1.86 -7.96
N ALA A 29 -6.49 -2.34 -6.76
CA ALA A 29 -7.23 -2.09 -5.53
C ALA A 29 -6.60 -0.98 -4.67
N MET A 30 -5.27 -0.85 -4.68
CA MET A 30 -4.56 -0.05 -3.68
C MET A 30 -3.98 1.27 -4.22
N ALA A 31 -3.89 1.48 -5.54
CA ALA A 31 -3.38 2.74 -6.07
C ALA A 31 -4.23 3.95 -5.65
N THR A 32 -5.56 3.84 -5.76
CA THR A 32 -6.46 4.95 -5.41
C THR A 32 -6.51 5.25 -3.91
N PRO A 33 -6.68 4.30 -2.97
CA PRO A 33 -6.72 4.62 -1.54
C PRO A 33 -5.37 5.09 -0.98
N ILE A 34 -4.26 4.68 -1.61
CA ILE A 34 -2.94 5.23 -1.28
C ILE A 34 -2.84 6.67 -1.79
N ALA A 35 -3.15 6.93 -3.06
CA ALA A 35 -3.03 8.27 -3.66
C ALA A 35 -3.95 9.31 -3.00
N THR A 36 -5.15 8.93 -2.56
CA THR A 36 -6.06 9.83 -1.83
C THR A 36 -5.68 10.05 -0.37
N GLY A 37 -4.71 9.28 0.14
CA GLY A 37 -4.35 9.25 1.55
C GLY A 37 -5.48 8.73 2.45
N ALA A 38 -6.23 7.74 1.98
CA ALA A 38 -7.21 7.00 2.76
C ALA A 38 -6.52 5.91 3.62
N ILE A 39 -5.53 5.21 3.05
CA ILE A 39 -4.76 4.16 3.71
C ILE A 39 -3.26 4.43 3.53
N LYS A 40 -2.44 4.09 4.54
CA LYS A 40 -0.98 4.14 4.41
C LYS A 40 -0.50 3.00 3.48
N PRO A 41 0.55 3.22 2.66
CA PRO A 41 1.03 2.23 1.68
C PRO A 41 1.20 0.81 2.23
N LYS A 42 1.93 0.64 3.35
CA LYS A 42 2.15 -0.69 3.95
C LYS A 42 0.88 -1.35 4.48
N ALA A 43 -0.04 -0.58 5.07
CA ALA A 43 -1.31 -1.12 5.54
C ALA A 43 -2.23 -1.52 4.37
N ALA A 44 -2.17 -0.77 3.27
CA ALA A 44 -2.95 -1.04 2.06
C ALA A 44 -2.56 -2.39 1.43
N VAL A 45 -1.26 -2.62 1.19
CA VAL A 45 -0.80 -3.90 0.60
C VAL A 45 -0.99 -5.10 1.53
N THR A 46 -0.86 -4.92 2.85
CA THR A 46 -1.18 -5.99 3.82
C THR A 46 -2.65 -6.36 3.80
N LEU A 47 -3.54 -5.35 3.83
CA LEU A 47 -4.99 -5.58 3.76
C LEU A 47 -5.37 -6.29 2.44
N ALA A 48 -4.82 -5.81 1.32
CA ALA A 48 -5.04 -6.42 0.01
C ALA A 48 -4.57 -7.88 -0.02
N ALA A 49 -3.39 -8.18 0.53
CA ALA A 49 -2.84 -9.54 0.57
C ALA A 49 -3.74 -10.50 1.37
N ILE A 50 -4.23 -10.07 2.54
CA ILE A 50 -5.15 -10.88 3.36
C ILE A 50 -6.46 -11.13 2.61
N LEU A 51 -7.01 -10.10 1.96
CA LEU A 51 -8.27 -10.23 1.23
C LEU A 51 -8.12 -11.05 -0.05
N ASN A 52 -6.99 -10.96 -0.75
CA ASN A 52 -6.66 -11.84 -1.88
C ASN A 52 -6.57 -13.29 -1.43
N LEU A 53 -5.89 -13.55 -0.30
CA LEU A 53 -5.80 -14.89 0.30
C LEU A 53 -7.19 -15.43 0.60
N VAL A 54 -8.04 -14.66 1.31
CA VAL A 54 -9.41 -15.08 1.64
C VAL A 54 -10.25 -15.29 0.38
N GLY A 55 -10.19 -14.34 -0.57
CA GLY A 55 -10.95 -14.39 -1.82
C GLY A 55 -10.66 -15.64 -2.64
N ALA A 56 -9.42 -16.10 -2.66
CA ALA A 56 -9.03 -17.32 -3.35
C ALA A 56 -9.73 -18.59 -2.82
N PHE A 57 -10.20 -18.60 -1.56
CA PHE A 57 -10.96 -19.72 -0.98
C PHE A 57 -12.48 -19.58 -1.11
N LEU A 58 -13.00 -18.44 -1.56
CA LEU A 58 -14.46 -18.21 -1.61
C LEU A 58 -15.13 -18.77 -2.87
N SER A 59 -14.38 -19.09 -3.92
CA SER A 59 -14.94 -19.60 -5.17
C SER A 59 -13.92 -20.43 -5.95
N THR A 60 -14.42 -21.34 -6.79
CA THR A 60 -13.65 -22.15 -7.76
C THR A 60 -14.27 -22.14 -9.17
N GLU A 61 -15.27 -21.30 -9.41
CA GLU A 61 -16.02 -21.26 -10.68
C GLU A 61 -15.19 -20.81 -11.89
N VAL A 62 -14.30 -19.83 -11.73
CA VAL A 62 -13.39 -19.36 -12.79
C VAL A 62 -12.33 -20.43 -13.11
N ALA A 63 -11.87 -21.19 -12.12
CA ALA A 63 -10.90 -22.26 -12.35
C ALA A 63 -11.48 -23.36 -13.26
N LYS A 64 -12.76 -23.68 -13.08
CA LYS A 64 -13.49 -24.67 -13.90
C LYS A 64 -13.67 -24.22 -15.36
N THR A 65 -13.74 -22.92 -15.62
CA THR A 65 -13.91 -22.42 -17.00
C THR A 65 -12.59 -22.32 -17.78
N ILE A 66 -11.46 -22.15 -17.09
CA ILE A 66 -10.12 -22.13 -17.70
C ILE A 66 -9.76 -23.50 -18.30
N SER A 67 -10.14 -24.60 -17.63
CA SER A 67 -9.79 -25.96 -18.06
C SER A 67 -10.71 -26.56 -19.14
N GLY A 68 -11.64 -25.79 -19.73
CA GLY A 68 -12.74 -26.39 -20.48
C GLY A 68 -13.24 -25.65 -21.72
N GLY A 69 -12.50 -24.68 -22.30
CA GLY A 69 -13.07 -23.98 -23.45
C GLY A 69 -12.18 -23.18 -24.40
N ILE A 70 -10.99 -22.74 -24.02
CA ILE A 70 -10.16 -21.91 -24.93
C ILE A 70 -9.28 -22.78 -25.84
N ILE A 71 -8.84 -23.93 -25.32
CA ILE A 71 -8.06 -24.90 -26.08
C ILE A 71 -8.91 -26.16 -26.24
N ARG A 72 -8.94 -26.71 -27.46
CA ARG A 72 -9.80 -27.85 -27.81
C ARG A 72 -9.21 -29.15 -27.25
N GLU A 73 -9.62 -29.51 -26.04
CA GLU A 73 -9.28 -30.76 -25.37
C GLU A 73 -10.37 -31.82 -25.64
N GLY A 74 -10.00 -33.05 -26.01
CA GLY A 74 -10.95 -34.17 -26.21
C GLY A 74 -10.72 -35.00 -27.48
N GLU A 75 -11.59 -35.99 -27.73
CA GLU A 75 -11.57 -36.80 -28.95
C GLU A 75 -11.76 -35.92 -30.20
N GLY A 76 -10.70 -35.82 -31.02
CA GLY A 76 -10.64 -34.93 -32.19
C GLY A 76 -10.00 -33.56 -31.94
N GLY A 77 -9.58 -33.28 -30.69
CA GLY A 77 -8.81 -32.10 -30.30
C GLY A 77 -7.30 -32.34 -30.23
N VAL A 78 -6.57 -31.33 -29.75
CA VAL A 78 -5.12 -31.39 -29.55
C VAL A 78 -4.81 -31.77 -28.11
N GLN A 79 -3.96 -32.79 -27.90
CA GLN A 79 -3.39 -33.02 -26.57
C GLN A 79 -2.37 -31.92 -26.25
N ILE A 80 -2.72 -31.03 -25.34
CA ILE A 80 -1.78 -30.04 -24.80
C ILE A 80 -0.84 -30.78 -23.86
N THR A 81 0.45 -30.82 -24.19
CA THR A 81 1.46 -31.37 -23.29
C THR A 81 1.85 -30.35 -22.21
N PRO A 82 2.33 -30.81 -21.04
CA PRO A 82 2.91 -29.93 -20.02
C PRO A 82 3.97 -28.96 -20.56
N ASP A 83 4.75 -29.37 -21.58
CA ASP A 83 5.78 -28.55 -22.19
C ASP A 83 5.20 -27.30 -22.88
N PHE A 84 4.03 -27.41 -23.52
CA PHE A 84 3.37 -26.27 -24.15
C PHE A 84 2.75 -25.31 -23.12
N ILE A 85 2.24 -25.84 -22.01
CA ILE A 85 1.76 -25.02 -20.89
C ILE A 85 2.93 -24.24 -20.29
N LEU A 86 4.09 -24.88 -20.12
CA LEU A 86 5.33 -24.25 -19.66
C LEU A 86 5.73 -23.09 -20.58
N ALA A 87 5.77 -23.33 -21.89
CA ALA A 87 6.10 -22.31 -22.89
C ALA A 87 5.14 -21.10 -22.83
N GLY A 88 3.83 -21.35 -22.73
CA GLY A 88 2.84 -20.29 -22.60
C GLY A 88 2.99 -19.47 -21.31
N LEU A 89 3.29 -20.13 -20.18
CA LEU A 89 3.57 -19.46 -18.90
C LEU A 89 4.82 -18.59 -18.98
N ILE A 90 5.89 -19.03 -19.65
CA ILE A 90 7.10 -18.22 -19.88
C ILE A 90 6.75 -16.92 -20.61
N GLY A 91 5.95 -17.02 -21.68
CA GLY A 91 5.48 -15.84 -22.42
C GLY A 91 4.72 -14.86 -21.55
N ALA A 92 3.82 -15.36 -20.71
CA ALA A 92 3.04 -14.56 -19.77
C ALA A 92 3.91 -13.88 -18.70
N ILE A 93 4.84 -14.63 -18.09
CA ILE A 93 5.75 -14.14 -17.04
C ILE A 93 6.68 -13.05 -17.57
N ILE A 94 7.33 -13.30 -18.72
CA ILE A 94 8.25 -12.34 -19.32
C ILE A 94 7.52 -11.03 -19.63
N TRP A 95 6.31 -11.11 -20.20
CA TRP A 95 5.52 -9.93 -20.47
C TRP A 95 5.07 -9.18 -19.19
N ASN A 96 4.67 -9.91 -18.15
CA ASN A 96 4.35 -9.31 -16.85
C ASN A 96 5.57 -8.57 -16.26
N MET A 97 6.76 -9.15 -16.33
CA MET A 97 8.00 -8.50 -15.87
C MET A 97 8.36 -7.27 -16.69
N ALA A 98 8.25 -7.35 -18.03
CA ALA A 98 8.53 -6.23 -18.91
C ALA A 98 7.58 -5.05 -18.64
N THR A 99 6.28 -5.31 -18.56
CA THR A 99 5.28 -4.26 -18.30
C THR A 99 5.45 -3.64 -16.91
N TRP A 100 5.77 -4.45 -15.89
CA TRP A 100 6.12 -3.93 -14.57
C TRP A 100 7.35 -3.03 -14.61
N ARG A 101 8.42 -3.44 -15.30
CA ARG A 101 9.66 -2.65 -15.45
C ARG A 101 9.38 -1.26 -16.01
N PHE A 102 8.43 -1.14 -16.93
CA PHE A 102 7.99 0.13 -17.54
C PHE A 102 6.86 0.83 -16.77
N GLY A 103 6.37 0.26 -15.67
CA GLY A 103 5.26 0.79 -14.87
C GLY A 103 3.95 0.86 -15.65
N LEU A 104 3.75 -0.06 -16.61
CA LEU A 104 2.55 -0.15 -17.43
C LEU A 104 1.55 -1.11 -16.77
N PRO A 105 0.37 -0.62 -16.35
CA PRO A 105 -0.74 -1.47 -15.92
C PRO A 105 -1.16 -2.37 -17.11
N SER A 106 -0.90 -3.65 -16.97
CA SER A 106 -1.18 -4.68 -17.98
C SER A 106 -2.07 -5.76 -17.39
N SER A 107 -2.75 -6.51 -18.25
CA SER A 107 -3.54 -7.66 -17.84
C SER A 107 -2.70 -8.93 -17.82
N SER A 108 -2.47 -9.51 -16.64
CA SER A 108 -1.85 -10.83 -16.53
C SER A 108 -2.69 -11.92 -17.18
N SER A 109 -4.02 -11.80 -17.15
CA SER A 109 -4.92 -12.77 -17.78
C SER A 109 -4.76 -12.80 -19.30
N HIS A 110 -4.68 -11.62 -19.94
CA HIS A 110 -4.42 -11.55 -21.38
C HIS A 110 -3.00 -11.99 -21.73
N ALA A 111 -2.03 -11.76 -20.86
CA ALA A 111 -0.68 -12.28 -21.04
C ALA A 111 -0.66 -13.82 -20.99
N LEU A 112 -1.39 -14.41 -20.04
CA LEU A 112 -1.57 -15.86 -19.93
C LEU A 112 -2.24 -16.46 -21.17
N PHE A 113 -3.38 -15.91 -21.59
CA PHE A 113 -4.06 -16.38 -22.81
C PHE A 113 -3.22 -16.17 -24.05
N GLY A 114 -2.56 -15.01 -24.19
CA GLY A 114 -1.65 -14.76 -25.30
C GLY A 114 -0.54 -15.80 -25.37
N GLY A 115 0.16 -16.03 -24.27
CA GLY A 115 1.23 -17.03 -24.16
C GLY A 115 0.75 -18.44 -24.51
N LEU A 116 -0.36 -18.90 -23.92
CA LEU A 116 -0.93 -20.22 -24.19
C LEU A 116 -1.39 -20.38 -25.65
N ILE A 117 -2.03 -19.37 -26.22
CA ILE A 117 -2.46 -19.37 -27.64
C ILE A 117 -1.24 -19.43 -28.56
N GLY A 118 -0.22 -18.62 -28.29
CA GLY A 118 1.02 -18.64 -29.07
C GLY A 118 1.71 -20.00 -29.03
N ALA A 119 1.80 -20.60 -27.84
CA ALA A 119 2.36 -21.93 -27.65
C ALA A 119 1.53 -23.01 -28.36
N ALA A 120 0.19 -22.94 -28.29
CA ALA A 120 -0.71 -23.89 -28.94
C ALA A 120 -0.62 -23.82 -30.48
N ILE A 121 -0.53 -22.62 -31.06
CA ILE A 121 -0.40 -22.43 -32.51
C ILE A 121 0.87 -23.09 -33.05
N VAL A 122 2.00 -22.96 -32.34
CA VAL A 122 3.27 -23.59 -32.75
C VAL A 122 3.26 -25.08 -32.46
N GLY A 123 2.82 -25.47 -31.26
CA GLY A 123 2.87 -26.86 -30.81
C GLY A 123 1.91 -27.79 -31.53
N ALA A 124 0.78 -27.27 -32.01
CA ALA A 124 -0.30 -28.09 -32.56
C ALA A 124 -1.10 -27.47 -33.71
N GLY A 125 -0.63 -26.34 -34.25
CA GLY A 125 -1.23 -25.67 -35.40
C GLY A 125 -2.41 -24.77 -35.05
N LEU A 126 -2.88 -24.02 -36.05
CA LEU A 126 -3.94 -23.01 -35.89
C LEU A 126 -5.29 -23.59 -35.42
N ASN A 127 -5.58 -24.84 -35.78
CA ASN A 127 -6.85 -25.49 -35.42
C ASN A 127 -6.94 -25.90 -33.94
N SER A 128 -5.84 -25.77 -33.19
CA SER A 128 -5.81 -26.05 -31.74
C SER A 128 -6.57 -25.02 -30.91
N VAL A 129 -6.73 -23.80 -31.45
CA VAL A 129 -7.35 -22.66 -30.77
C VAL A 129 -8.78 -22.47 -31.26
N ASP A 130 -9.72 -22.42 -30.34
CA ASP A 130 -11.08 -22.02 -30.69
C ASP A 130 -11.18 -20.48 -30.75
N PHE A 131 -10.98 -19.93 -31.95
CA PHE A 131 -11.04 -18.48 -32.16
C PHE A 131 -12.43 -17.88 -31.86
N GLY A 132 -13.50 -18.67 -31.95
CA GLY A 132 -14.85 -18.24 -31.59
C GLY A 132 -15.00 -18.06 -30.07
N VAL A 133 -14.52 -19.03 -29.29
CA VAL A 133 -14.48 -18.93 -27.82
C VAL A 133 -13.51 -17.83 -27.39
N PHE A 134 -12.32 -17.75 -28.00
CA PHE A 134 -11.37 -16.68 -27.72
C PHE A 134 -11.96 -15.28 -27.95
N LEU A 135 -12.63 -15.07 -29.08
CA LEU A 135 -13.27 -13.79 -29.39
C LEU A 135 -14.38 -13.46 -28.37
N SER A 136 -15.25 -14.43 -28.06
CA SER A 136 -16.42 -14.22 -27.21
C SER A 136 -16.11 -14.12 -25.71
N LYS A 137 -15.15 -14.90 -25.20
CA LYS A 137 -14.81 -15.01 -23.77
C LYS A 137 -13.61 -14.15 -23.36
N VAL A 138 -12.76 -13.74 -24.30
CA VAL A 138 -11.53 -12.97 -24.01
C VAL A 138 -11.58 -11.59 -24.67
N VAL A 139 -11.62 -11.52 -26.00
CA VAL A 139 -11.46 -10.25 -26.74
C VAL A 139 -12.64 -9.28 -26.54
N ILE A 140 -13.88 -9.76 -26.66
CA ILE A 140 -15.07 -8.91 -26.48
C ILE A 140 -15.13 -8.36 -25.05
N PRO A 141 -15.01 -9.19 -23.98
CA PRO A 141 -14.94 -8.68 -22.61
C PRO A 141 -13.77 -7.72 -22.37
N ALA A 142 -12.59 -7.94 -22.98
CA ALA A 142 -11.44 -7.06 -22.84
C ALA A 142 -11.71 -5.61 -23.27
N ILE A 143 -12.57 -5.42 -24.27
CA ILE A 143 -12.95 -4.10 -24.77
C ILE A 143 -14.18 -3.57 -24.02
N ALA A 144 -15.21 -4.41 -23.84
CA ALA A 144 -16.48 -3.98 -23.27
C ALA A 144 -16.37 -3.65 -21.78
N ALA A 145 -15.65 -4.47 -21.01
CA ALA A 145 -15.57 -4.34 -19.56
C ALA A 145 -14.97 -3.01 -19.07
N PRO A 146 -13.79 -2.55 -19.54
CA PRO A 146 -13.25 -1.26 -19.11
C PRO A 146 -14.17 -0.08 -19.47
N LEU A 147 -14.90 -0.17 -20.59
CA LEU A 147 -15.86 0.87 -21.00
C LEU A 147 -17.08 0.88 -20.08
N ILE A 148 -17.68 -0.28 -19.81
CA ILE A 148 -18.85 -0.40 -18.92
C ILE A 148 -18.48 0.05 -17.51
N ALA A 149 -17.34 -0.41 -16.99
CA ALA A 149 -16.86 -0.02 -15.66
C ALA A 149 -16.52 1.47 -15.60
N GLY A 150 -15.91 2.03 -16.65
CA GLY A 150 -15.64 3.47 -16.76
C GLY A 150 -16.91 4.32 -16.81
N ILE A 151 -17.91 3.94 -17.60
CA ILE A 151 -19.21 4.63 -17.66
C ILE A 151 -19.93 4.54 -16.31
N SER A 152 -19.93 3.35 -15.69
CA SER A 152 -20.48 3.16 -14.35
C SER A 152 -19.80 4.09 -13.34
N ALA A 153 -18.47 4.12 -13.31
CA ALA A 153 -17.71 4.96 -12.39
C ALA A 153 -17.92 6.46 -12.66
N TYR A 154 -18.07 6.86 -13.92
CA TYR A 154 -18.43 8.22 -14.32
C TYR A 154 -19.80 8.64 -13.75
N LEU A 155 -20.82 7.79 -13.92
CA LEU A 155 -22.17 8.05 -13.43
C LEU A 155 -22.21 8.07 -11.89
N CYS A 156 -21.58 7.09 -11.23
CA CYS A 156 -21.45 7.05 -9.77
C CYS A 156 -20.75 8.28 -9.22
N THR A 157 -19.70 8.74 -9.89
CA THR A 157 -18.99 9.97 -9.50
C THR A 157 -19.91 11.18 -9.65
N ARG A 158 -20.59 11.33 -10.79
CA ARG A 158 -21.51 12.46 -11.03
C ARG A 158 -22.62 12.50 -9.99
N LEU A 159 -23.17 11.34 -9.65
CA LEU A 159 -24.18 11.19 -8.59
C LEU A 159 -23.62 11.57 -7.22
N ALA A 160 -22.44 11.06 -6.84
CA ALA A 160 -21.81 11.37 -5.56
C ALA A 160 -21.55 12.87 -5.38
N TYR A 161 -21.07 13.56 -6.42
CA TYR A 161 -20.85 15.01 -6.40
C TYR A 161 -22.15 15.82 -6.50
N TYR A 162 -23.20 15.28 -7.13
CA TYR A 162 -24.53 15.89 -7.15
C TYR A 162 -25.15 15.88 -5.75
N ILE A 163 -25.16 14.73 -5.08
CA ILE A 163 -25.71 14.56 -3.72
C ILE A 163 -24.91 15.38 -2.69
N THR A 164 -23.60 15.52 -2.88
CA THR A 164 -22.72 16.26 -1.95
C THR A 164 -22.37 17.68 -2.39
N ARG A 165 -23.16 18.24 -3.32
CA ARG A 165 -23.06 19.64 -3.72
C ARG A 165 -23.34 20.52 -2.49
N ARG A 166 -22.66 21.67 -2.40
CA ARG A 166 -22.93 22.66 -1.34
C ARG A 166 -24.40 23.11 -1.44
N ASN A 167 -25.11 23.08 -0.33
CA ASN A 167 -26.40 23.74 -0.20
C ASN A 167 -26.21 25.27 -0.27
N GLY A 168 -27.31 26.02 -0.43
CA GLY A 168 -27.31 27.49 -0.58
C GLY A 168 -26.52 28.24 0.49
N ASP A 169 -26.39 27.66 1.69
CA ASP A 169 -25.70 28.25 2.85
C ASP A 169 -24.18 28.05 2.85
N GLY A 170 -23.58 27.57 1.75
CA GLY A 170 -22.14 27.43 1.59
C GLY A 170 -21.49 26.30 2.41
N GLN A 171 -22.24 25.59 3.24
CA GLN A 171 -21.75 24.45 4.01
C GLN A 171 -21.51 23.24 3.09
N THR A 172 -20.27 22.75 3.05
CA THR A 172 -19.93 21.49 2.38
C THR A 172 -20.38 20.33 3.26
N ALA A 173 -21.19 19.41 2.74
CA ALA A 173 -21.46 18.13 3.39
C ALA A 173 -20.14 17.47 3.84
N HIS A 174 -20.14 16.87 5.03
CA HIS A 174 -18.94 16.31 5.64
C HIS A 174 -18.37 15.22 4.71
N ARG A 175 -17.19 15.43 4.12
CA ARG A 175 -16.58 14.52 3.12
C ARG A 175 -15.79 13.36 3.74
N ALA A 176 -15.71 13.27 5.06
CA ALA A 176 -15.01 12.19 5.75
C ALA A 176 -15.59 10.78 5.48
N PRO A 177 -16.93 10.57 5.33
CA PRO A 177 -17.51 9.26 5.01
C PRO A 177 -16.96 8.63 3.73
N PHE A 178 -16.61 9.44 2.71
CA PHE A 178 -16.04 8.92 1.46
C PHE A 178 -14.70 8.24 1.66
N LYS A 179 -13.91 8.61 2.67
CA LYS A 179 -12.66 7.92 2.96
C LYS A 179 -12.93 6.50 3.47
N TYR A 180 -13.88 6.33 4.39
CA TYR A 180 -14.25 5.02 4.91
C TYR A 180 -14.89 4.15 3.83
N GLY A 181 -15.78 4.73 3.01
CA GLY A 181 -16.33 4.06 1.85
C GLY A 181 -15.24 3.61 0.85
N GLN A 182 -14.24 4.46 0.59
CA GLN A 182 -13.13 4.09 -0.30
C GLN A 182 -12.32 2.91 0.25
N ILE A 183 -12.03 2.90 1.56
CA ILE A 183 -11.34 1.77 2.21
C ILE A 183 -12.14 0.48 2.02
N PHE A 184 -13.45 0.53 2.29
CA PHE A 184 -14.32 -0.63 2.12
C PHE A 184 -14.41 -1.10 0.66
N SER A 185 -14.64 -0.21 -0.29
CA SER A 185 -14.71 -0.56 -1.72
C SER A 185 -13.37 -1.07 -2.27
N SER A 186 -12.24 -0.48 -1.89
CA SER A 186 -10.90 -1.02 -2.25
C SER A 186 -10.65 -2.42 -1.65
N SER A 187 -11.22 -2.68 -0.46
CA SER A 187 -11.19 -4.02 0.15
C SER A 187 -12.02 -5.01 -0.66
N LEU A 188 -13.19 -4.60 -1.15
CA LEU A 188 -14.00 -5.42 -2.05
C LEU A 188 -13.29 -5.71 -3.38
N VAL A 189 -12.57 -4.75 -3.96
CA VAL A 189 -11.77 -5.00 -5.16
C VAL A 189 -10.65 -6.01 -4.88
N ALA A 190 -9.95 -5.90 -3.76
CA ALA A 190 -8.94 -6.89 -3.37
C ALA A 190 -9.56 -8.28 -3.14
N LEU A 191 -10.71 -8.37 -2.47
CA LEU A 191 -11.41 -9.64 -2.29
C LEU A 191 -11.84 -10.24 -3.64
N ALA A 192 -12.44 -9.43 -4.51
CA ALA A 192 -12.91 -9.84 -5.84
C ALA A 192 -11.76 -10.22 -6.77
N HIS A 193 -10.59 -9.59 -6.61
CA HIS A 193 -9.38 -9.99 -7.31
C HIS A 193 -8.94 -11.40 -6.89
N GLY A 194 -8.91 -11.71 -5.59
CA GLY A 194 -8.64 -13.06 -5.09
C GLY A 194 -9.62 -14.11 -5.62
N THR A 195 -10.91 -13.78 -5.72
CA THR A 195 -11.93 -14.69 -6.26
C THR A 195 -11.84 -14.87 -7.79
N ASN A 196 -11.05 -14.09 -8.52
CA ASN A 196 -10.96 -14.19 -9.98
C ASN A 196 -9.57 -14.67 -10.42
N ASP A 197 -8.52 -14.03 -9.93
CA ASP A 197 -7.18 -14.17 -10.47
C ASP A 197 -6.43 -15.41 -9.96
N ALA A 198 -6.56 -15.71 -8.66
CA ALA A 198 -5.98 -16.93 -8.09
C ALA A 198 -6.53 -18.18 -8.80
N GLN A 199 -7.81 -18.14 -9.18
CA GLN A 199 -8.48 -19.23 -9.87
C GLN A 199 -7.94 -19.51 -11.28
N LYS A 200 -7.37 -18.51 -11.96
CA LYS A 200 -6.78 -18.70 -13.29
C LYS A 200 -5.55 -19.59 -13.20
N THR A 201 -4.68 -19.33 -12.23
CA THR A 201 -3.52 -20.17 -11.94
C THR A 201 -3.94 -21.56 -11.47
N MET A 202 -4.96 -21.65 -10.61
CA MET A 202 -5.53 -22.95 -10.21
C MET A 202 -6.01 -23.77 -11.42
N GLY A 203 -6.65 -23.11 -12.40
CA GLY A 203 -7.09 -23.72 -13.65
C GLY A 203 -5.92 -24.23 -14.50
N VAL A 204 -4.84 -23.45 -14.64
CA VAL A 204 -3.63 -23.87 -15.38
C VAL A 204 -2.94 -25.07 -14.70
N ILE A 205 -2.82 -25.06 -13.38
CA ILE A 205 -2.23 -26.19 -12.65
C ILE A 205 -3.13 -27.43 -12.76
N THR A 206 -4.45 -27.26 -12.65
CA THR A 206 -5.39 -28.37 -12.80
C THR A 206 -5.31 -28.96 -14.22
N LEU A 207 -5.20 -28.10 -15.23
CA LEU A 207 -5.01 -28.51 -16.62
C LEU A 207 -3.73 -29.34 -16.80
N VAL A 208 -2.58 -28.90 -16.24
CA VAL A 208 -1.35 -29.69 -16.37
C VAL A 208 -1.47 -31.06 -15.68
N LEU A 209 -2.12 -31.13 -14.51
CA LEU A 209 -2.35 -32.39 -13.80
C LEU A 209 -3.26 -33.34 -14.59
N ILE A 210 -4.30 -32.82 -15.23
CA ILE A 210 -5.19 -33.59 -16.11
C ILE A 210 -4.43 -34.07 -17.35
N SER A 211 -3.66 -33.19 -18.00
CA SER A 211 -2.87 -33.54 -19.19
C SER A 211 -1.81 -34.62 -18.93
N ALA A 212 -1.27 -34.65 -17.71
CA ALA A 212 -0.31 -35.65 -17.26
C ALA A 212 -0.94 -36.93 -16.70
N ASN A 213 -2.28 -37.06 -16.77
CA ASN A 213 -3.05 -38.17 -16.22
C ASN A 213 -2.85 -38.37 -14.70
N LEU A 214 -2.54 -37.29 -13.98
CA LEU A 214 -2.40 -37.26 -12.51
C LEU A 214 -3.70 -36.86 -11.80
N GLN A 215 -4.66 -36.34 -12.56
CA GLN A 215 -5.98 -35.94 -12.08
C GLN A 215 -7.04 -36.28 -13.13
N ALA A 216 -8.20 -36.78 -12.69
CA ALA A 216 -9.30 -37.14 -13.60
C ALA A 216 -9.96 -35.90 -14.22
N GLN A 217 -10.40 -36.01 -15.47
CA GLN A 217 -11.16 -34.96 -16.15
C GLN A 217 -12.46 -34.62 -15.41
N GLY A 218 -12.89 -33.35 -15.50
CA GLY A 218 -14.12 -32.87 -14.84
C GLY A 218 -14.00 -32.69 -13.32
N THR A 219 -12.84 -32.96 -12.72
CA THR A 219 -12.57 -32.67 -11.32
C THR A 219 -12.07 -31.23 -11.18
N GLY A 220 -12.60 -30.49 -10.20
CA GLY A 220 -12.14 -29.13 -9.89
C GLY A 220 -10.71 -29.10 -9.30
N PRO A 221 -10.15 -27.90 -9.05
CA PRO A 221 -8.82 -27.78 -8.46
C PRO A 221 -8.74 -28.46 -7.09
N GLN A 222 -7.66 -29.22 -6.86
CA GLN A 222 -7.41 -29.85 -5.56
C GLN A 222 -7.08 -28.80 -4.50
N PHE A 223 -7.37 -29.12 -3.23
CA PHE A 223 -7.18 -28.18 -2.12
C PHE A 223 -5.75 -27.61 -2.02
N TRP A 224 -4.72 -28.43 -2.25
CA TRP A 224 -3.33 -27.94 -2.21
C TRP A 224 -3.03 -26.95 -3.34
N VAL A 225 -3.65 -27.11 -4.52
CA VAL A 225 -3.56 -26.16 -5.64
C VAL A 225 -4.17 -24.83 -5.23
N ILE A 226 -5.37 -24.88 -4.63
CA ILE A 226 -6.06 -23.69 -4.11
C ILE A 226 -5.17 -22.99 -3.09
N ALA A 227 -4.67 -23.72 -2.09
CA ALA A 227 -3.86 -23.14 -1.01
C ALA A 227 -2.55 -22.53 -1.53
N THR A 228 -1.81 -23.24 -2.39
CA THR A 228 -0.52 -22.75 -2.93
C THR A 228 -0.69 -21.52 -3.81
N CYS A 229 -1.71 -21.48 -4.68
CA CYS A 229 -2.04 -20.28 -5.47
C CYS A 229 -2.46 -19.12 -4.55
N ALA A 230 -3.34 -19.38 -3.58
CA ALA A 230 -3.79 -18.36 -2.63
C ALA A 230 -2.63 -17.72 -1.86
N PHE A 231 -1.65 -18.51 -1.42
CA PHE A 231 -0.44 -17.98 -0.78
C PHE A 231 0.47 -17.24 -1.78
N ALA A 232 0.64 -17.75 -3.00
CA ALA A 232 1.48 -17.11 -4.02
C ALA A 232 0.96 -15.72 -4.40
N ILE A 233 -0.33 -15.60 -4.75
CA ILE A 233 -0.95 -14.31 -5.11
C ILE A 233 -0.95 -13.34 -3.92
N ALA A 234 -1.22 -13.81 -2.70
CA ALA A 234 -1.21 -12.98 -1.50
C ALA A 234 0.21 -12.46 -1.19
N PHE A 235 1.22 -13.32 -1.32
CA PHE A 235 2.61 -12.94 -1.13
C PHE A 235 3.06 -11.91 -2.18
N GLY A 236 2.71 -12.12 -3.45
CA GLY A 236 2.91 -11.13 -4.51
C GLY A 236 2.26 -9.81 -4.17
N THR A 237 0.99 -9.85 -3.74
CA THR A 237 0.23 -8.65 -3.36
C THR A 237 0.90 -7.87 -2.24
N TYR A 238 1.46 -8.58 -1.25
CA TYR A 238 2.17 -7.97 -0.13
C TYR A 238 3.46 -7.26 -0.56
N VAL A 239 4.21 -7.83 -1.52
CA VAL A 239 5.38 -7.18 -2.13
C VAL A 239 4.96 -5.90 -2.87
N GLY A 240 3.81 -5.95 -3.55
CA GLY A 240 3.18 -4.85 -4.26
C GLY A 240 3.78 -4.59 -5.64
N GLY A 241 3.30 -3.56 -6.34
CA GLY A 241 3.74 -3.21 -7.69
C GLY A 241 4.01 -1.73 -7.81
N TRP A 242 4.94 -1.19 -7.02
CA TRP A 242 5.06 0.26 -6.75
C TRP A 242 5.12 1.14 -7.99
N ARG A 243 5.76 0.70 -9.09
CA ARG A 243 5.77 1.41 -10.38
C ARG A 243 4.39 1.57 -10.99
N ILE A 244 3.59 0.50 -10.93
CA ILE A 244 2.24 0.44 -11.49
C ILE A 244 1.27 1.18 -10.56
N ILE A 245 1.44 1.03 -9.24
CA ILE A 245 0.71 1.80 -8.22
C ILE A 245 0.89 3.30 -8.46
N ASP A 246 2.12 3.75 -8.73
CA ASP A 246 2.40 5.15 -9.06
C ASP A 246 1.72 5.57 -10.36
N THR A 247 1.80 4.77 -11.43
CA THR A 247 1.14 5.09 -12.70
C THR A 247 -0.38 5.23 -12.55
N LEU A 248 -1.05 4.29 -11.88
CA LEU A 248 -2.50 4.34 -11.69
C LEU A 248 -2.95 5.40 -10.68
N GLY A 249 -2.16 5.60 -9.62
CA GLY A 249 -2.53 6.47 -8.51
C GLY A 249 -2.27 7.96 -8.79
N THR A 250 -1.21 8.29 -9.54
CA THR A 250 -0.75 9.69 -9.69
C THR A 250 -0.66 10.16 -11.15
N LYS A 251 -0.36 9.26 -12.11
CA LYS A 251 -0.05 9.66 -13.50
C LYS A 251 -1.21 9.61 -14.47
N LEU A 252 -2.36 9.04 -14.10
CA LEU A 252 -3.52 8.94 -14.99
C LEU A 252 -4.51 10.11 -14.77
N THR A 253 -4.94 10.30 -13.52
CA THR A 253 -5.88 11.35 -13.13
C THR A 253 -5.73 11.66 -11.64
N THR A 254 -6.04 12.88 -11.22
CA THR A 254 -6.04 13.22 -9.78
C THR A 254 -7.29 12.65 -9.11
N VAL A 255 -7.14 11.59 -8.33
CA VAL A 255 -8.27 10.93 -7.66
C VAL A 255 -8.52 11.55 -6.28
N LYS A 256 -9.79 11.84 -5.97
CA LYS A 256 -10.26 12.20 -4.62
C LYS A 256 -11.05 11.04 -4.00
N PRO A 257 -11.25 10.98 -2.67
CA PRO A 257 -11.94 9.86 -2.04
C PRO A 257 -13.31 9.49 -2.62
N ALA A 258 -14.12 10.46 -3.06
CA ALA A 258 -15.39 10.18 -3.71
C ALA A 258 -15.23 9.50 -5.08
N GLN A 259 -14.25 9.93 -5.88
CA GLN A 259 -13.92 9.30 -7.17
C GLN A 259 -13.33 7.92 -6.95
N GLY A 260 -12.45 7.77 -5.96
CA GLY A 260 -11.92 6.48 -5.54
C GLY A 260 -13.02 5.51 -5.16
N LEU A 261 -13.94 5.91 -4.26
CA LEU A 261 -15.10 5.08 -3.92
C LEU A 261 -15.91 4.68 -5.17
N SER A 262 -16.20 5.61 -6.08
CA SER A 262 -16.94 5.31 -7.31
C SER A 262 -16.18 4.34 -8.21
N ALA A 263 -14.87 4.55 -8.42
CA ALA A 263 -14.03 3.69 -9.22
C ALA A 263 -13.95 2.27 -8.64
N GLU A 264 -13.61 2.13 -7.36
CA GLU A 264 -13.46 0.84 -6.70
C GLU A 264 -14.79 0.07 -6.63
N THR A 265 -15.92 0.76 -6.40
CA THR A 265 -17.24 0.12 -6.41
C THR A 265 -17.60 -0.41 -7.78
N SER A 266 -17.40 0.38 -8.84
CA SER A 266 -17.66 -0.06 -10.22
C SER A 266 -16.73 -1.19 -10.63
N THR A 267 -15.46 -1.15 -10.22
CA THR A 267 -14.48 -2.22 -10.45
C THR A 267 -14.88 -3.51 -9.75
N ALA A 268 -15.19 -3.45 -8.45
CA ALA A 268 -15.60 -4.63 -7.67
C ALA A 268 -16.86 -5.26 -8.26
N ALA A 269 -17.86 -4.45 -8.61
CA ALA A 269 -19.09 -4.93 -9.21
C ALA A 269 -18.84 -5.63 -10.57
N ALA A 270 -18.01 -5.04 -11.43
CA ALA A 270 -17.67 -5.63 -12.73
C ALA A 270 -16.88 -6.94 -12.59
N ILE A 271 -15.90 -7.01 -11.67
CA ILE A 271 -15.13 -8.23 -11.42
C ILE A 271 -16.04 -9.33 -10.88
N LEU A 272 -16.84 -9.05 -9.84
CA LEU A 272 -17.73 -10.05 -9.23
C LEU A 272 -18.78 -10.55 -10.22
N ALA A 273 -19.42 -9.65 -10.99
CA ALA A 273 -20.37 -10.03 -12.02
C ALA A 273 -19.71 -10.94 -13.08
N SER A 274 -18.49 -10.61 -13.49
CA SER A 274 -17.73 -11.42 -14.44
C SER A 274 -17.36 -12.79 -13.88
N SER A 275 -16.93 -12.86 -12.62
CA SER A 275 -16.63 -14.14 -11.95
C SER A 275 -17.85 -15.05 -11.92
N HIS A 276 -19.04 -14.48 -11.64
CA HIS A 276 -20.30 -15.23 -11.66
C HIS A 276 -20.72 -15.70 -13.06
N LEU A 277 -20.43 -14.92 -14.10
CA LEU A 277 -20.69 -15.29 -15.49
C LEU A 277 -19.61 -16.21 -16.09
N GLY A 278 -18.55 -16.50 -15.33
CA GLY A 278 -17.43 -17.32 -15.77
C GLY A 278 -16.60 -16.70 -16.90
N PHE A 279 -16.62 -15.36 -17.05
CA PHE A 279 -15.78 -14.66 -18.02
C PHE A 279 -14.40 -14.37 -17.45
N ALA A 280 -13.36 -14.64 -18.24
CA ALA A 280 -11.98 -14.37 -17.89
C ALA A 280 -11.63 -12.90 -18.18
N LEU A 281 -12.17 -12.02 -17.34
CA LEU A 281 -12.04 -10.58 -17.47
C LEU A 281 -10.72 -10.07 -16.90
N SER A 282 -10.19 -9.00 -17.50
CA SER A 282 -9.05 -8.27 -16.96
C SER A 282 -9.48 -7.29 -15.86
N THR A 283 -9.12 -7.64 -14.63
CA THR A 283 -9.11 -6.79 -13.45
C THR A 283 -8.40 -5.45 -13.72
N THR A 284 -7.20 -5.46 -14.31
CA THR A 284 -6.43 -4.24 -14.60
C THR A 284 -7.10 -3.29 -15.57
N GLN A 285 -7.69 -3.80 -16.65
CA GLN A 285 -8.41 -2.97 -17.61
C GLN A 285 -9.65 -2.36 -16.97
N VAL A 286 -10.43 -3.17 -16.25
CA VAL A 286 -11.62 -2.69 -15.53
C VAL A 286 -11.26 -1.64 -14.49
N ALA A 287 -10.25 -1.88 -13.67
CA ALA A 287 -9.80 -0.92 -12.66
C ALA A 287 -9.32 0.39 -13.29
N SER A 288 -8.51 0.30 -14.34
CA SER A 288 -8.02 1.48 -15.07
C SER A 288 -9.15 2.26 -15.74
N GLY A 289 -10.12 1.56 -16.36
CA GLY A 289 -11.32 2.13 -16.96
C GLY A 289 -12.18 2.85 -15.93
N SER A 290 -12.43 2.23 -14.78
CA SER A 290 -13.14 2.83 -13.65
C SER A 290 -12.43 4.08 -13.10
N VAL A 291 -11.10 4.03 -12.96
CA VAL A 291 -10.31 5.19 -12.51
C VAL A 291 -10.42 6.34 -13.52
N LEU A 292 -10.24 6.06 -14.80
CA LEU A 292 -10.40 7.06 -15.88
C LEU A 292 -11.81 7.66 -15.90
N GLY A 293 -12.85 6.81 -15.84
CA GLY A 293 -14.25 7.23 -15.81
C GLY A 293 -14.61 8.06 -14.59
N SER A 294 -14.15 7.66 -13.40
CA SER A 294 -14.33 8.45 -12.17
C SER A 294 -13.60 9.80 -12.24
N GLY A 295 -12.47 9.85 -12.95
CA GLY A 295 -11.76 11.08 -13.30
C GLY A 295 -12.67 12.04 -14.05
N LEU A 296 -13.21 11.58 -15.19
CA LEU A 296 -14.09 12.34 -16.09
C LEU A 296 -15.42 12.75 -15.44
N GLY A 297 -15.91 12.01 -14.44
CA GLY A 297 -17.17 12.29 -13.75
C GLY A 297 -17.16 13.57 -12.90
N ARG A 298 -15.99 14.17 -12.67
CA ARG A 298 -15.82 15.40 -11.89
C ARG A 298 -15.71 16.62 -12.81
N LYS A 299 -16.45 17.69 -12.51
CA LYS A 299 -16.26 18.98 -13.21
C LYS A 299 -14.82 19.49 -13.02
N GLY A 300 -14.16 19.83 -14.14
CA GLY A 300 -12.75 20.25 -14.16
C GLY A 300 -11.77 19.11 -13.90
N ALA A 301 -12.04 17.94 -14.48
CA ALA A 301 -11.15 16.79 -14.44
C ALA A 301 -9.84 17.06 -15.19
N ASP A 302 -8.72 16.63 -14.63
CA ASP A 302 -7.41 16.66 -15.28
C ASP A 302 -7.01 15.21 -15.58
N VAL A 303 -7.27 14.79 -16.83
CA VAL A 303 -6.98 13.45 -17.34
C VAL A 303 -5.79 13.54 -18.28
N ARG A 304 -4.76 12.75 -18.00
CA ARG A 304 -3.55 12.68 -18.82
C ARG A 304 -3.73 11.69 -19.96
N TRP A 305 -4.28 12.16 -21.07
CA TRP A 305 -4.58 11.34 -22.25
C TRP A 305 -3.36 10.64 -22.86
N SER A 306 -2.16 11.22 -22.75
CA SER A 306 -0.93 10.54 -23.16
C SER A 306 -0.65 9.28 -22.34
N THR A 307 -0.84 9.34 -21.02
CA THR A 307 -0.74 8.17 -20.14
C THR A 307 -1.83 7.15 -20.48
N ALA A 308 -3.09 7.59 -20.63
CA ALA A 308 -4.20 6.70 -20.99
C ALA A 308 -3.96 5.97 -22.32
N GLY A 309 -3.47 6.68 -23.35
CA GLY A 309 -3.10 6.11 -24.64
C GLY A 309 -1.97 5.09 -24.53
N ARG A 310 -0.93 5.38 -23.73
CA ARG A 310 0.17 4.44 -23.47
C ARG A 310 -0.32 3.16 -22.78
N ILE A 311 -1.23 3.28 -21.82
CA ILE A 311 -1.85 2.14 -21.14
C ILE A 311 -2.66 1.31 -22.14
N ALA A 312 -3.53 1.95 -22.94
CA ALA A 312 -4.35 1.28 -23.94
C ALA A 312 -3.50 0.58 -25.02
N SER A 313 -2.38 1.19 -25.46
CA SER A 313 -1.44 0.52 -26.37
C SER A 313 -0.78 -0.71 -25.72
N GLY A 314 -0.47 -0.63 -24.42
CA GLY A 314 0.04 -1.78 -23.66
C GLY A 314 -0.96 -2.94 -23.67
N TRP A 315 -2.25 -2.65 -23.44
CA TRP A 315 -3.31 -3.65 -23.49
C TRP A 315 -3.45 -4.35 -24.84
N LEU A 316 -3.38 -3.57 -25.93
CA LEU A 316 -3.45 -4.13 -27.29
C LEU A 316 -2.25 -5.04 -27.58
N LEU A 317 -1.06 -4.66 -27.09
CA LEU A 317 0.17 -5.41 -27.29
C LEU A 317 0.31 -6.65 -26.38
N THR A 318 -0.46 -6.74 -25.31
CA THR A 318 -0.31 -7.82 -24.32
C THR A 318 -0.50 -9.21 -24.90
N ILE A 319 -1.59 -9.45 -25.64
CA ILE A 319 -1.86 -10.77 -26.22
C ILE A 319 -0.81 -11.12 -27.28
N PRO A 320 -0.52 -10.26 -28.29
CA PRO A 320 0.47 -10.60 -29.31
C PRO A 320 1.88 -10.77 -28.74
N ALA A 321 2.33 -9.89 -27.84
CA ALA A 321 3.68 -9.95 -27.32
C ALA A 321 3.91 -11.18 -26.43
N ALA A 322 2.98 -11.49 -25.53
CA ALA A 322 3.06 -12.72 -24.74
C ALA A 322 2.96 -13.97 -25.64
N GLY A 323 2.11 -13.92 -26.66
CA GLY A 323 1.97 -15.01 -27.63
C GLY A 323 3.21 -15.25 -28.48
N ILE A 324 3.92 -14.21 -28.92
CA ILE A 324 5.19 -14.36 -29.65
C ILE A 324 6.23 -15.06 -28.78
N VAL A 325 6.34 -14.67 -27.51
CA VAL A 325 7.29 -15.31 -26.58
C VAL A 325 6.87 -16.75 -26.27
N GLY A 326 5.59 -17.00 -26.04
CA GLY A 326 5.06 -18.36 -25.83
C GLY A 326 5.24 -19.27 -27.06
N ALA A 327 5.04 -18.73 -28.26
CA ALA A 327 5.30 -19.41 -29.52
C ALA A 327 6.79 -19.74 -29.71
N ALA A 328 7.68 -18.81 -29.39
CA ALA A 328 9.12 -19.03 -29.46
C ALA A 328 9.58 -20.13 -28.48
N ALA A 329 9.11 -20.09 -27.23
CA ALA A 329 9.38 -21.13 -26.24
C ALA A 329 8.80 -22.49 -26.69
N ALA A 330 7.59 -22.54 -27.22
CA ALA A 330 7.02 -23.79 -27.73
C ALA A 330 7.85 -24.38 -28.89
N GLY A 331 8.42 -23.52 -29.73
CA GLY A 331 9.37 -23.91 -30.78
C GLY A 331 10.60 -24.62 -30.23
N VAL A 332 11.16 -24.12 -29.12
CA VAL A 332 12.32 -24.72 -28.44
C VAL A 332 11.93 -25.99 -27.69
N ALA A 333 10.75 -26.02 -27.08
CA ALA A 333 10.21 -27.16 -26.35
C ALA A 333 10.05 -28.43 -27.23
N HIS A 334 9.96 -28.30 -28.56
CA HIS A 334 9.98 -29.46 -29.48
C HIS A 334 11.28 -30.29 -29.42
N LEU A 335 12.36 -29.76 -28.84
CA LEU A 335 13.59 -30.50 -28.56
C LEU A 335 13.46 -31.45 -27.35
N GLY A 336 12.25 -31.62 -26.80
CA GLY A 336 11.97 -32.46 -25.64
C GLY A 336 12.51 -31.84 -24.35
N LEU A 337 12.97 -32.68 -23.42
CA LEU A 337 13.44 -32.25 -22.10
C LEU A 337 14.56 -31.19 -22.18
N PHE A 338 15.47 -31.30 -23.16
CA PHE A 338 16.52 -30.30 -23.36
C PHE A 338 15.96 -28.93 -23.72
N GLY A 339 14.92 -28.87 -24.55
CA GLY A 339 14.22 -27.64 -24.90
C GLY A 339 13.61 -26.97 -23.66
N VAL A 340 12.88 -27.75 -22.86
CA VAL A 340 12.25 -27.27 -21.61
C VAL A 340 13.28 -26.70 -20.63
N LEU A 341 14.44 -27.35 -20.49
CA LEU A 341 15.52 -26.85 -19.62
C LEU A 341 16.12 -25.55 -20.15
N ILE A 342 16.32 -25.44 -21.46
CA ILE A 342 16.81 -24.21 -22.12
C ILE A 342 15.81 -23.08 -21.89
N ASP A 343 14.53 -23.29 -22.20
CA ASP A 343 13.48 -22.29 -22.03
C ASP A 343 13.39 -21.80 -20.58
N THR A 344 13.45 -22.74 -19.63
CA THR A 344 13.42 -22.41 -18.20
C THR A 344 14.64 -21.59 -17.80
N ALA A 345 15.84 -21.97 -18.24
CA ALA A 345 17.05 -21.22 -17.95
C ALA A 345 17.01 -19.81 -18.56
N VAL A 346 16.58 -19.69 -19.82
CA VAL A 346 16.41 -18.41 -20.51
C VAL A 346 15.37 -17.54 -19.80
N ALA A 347 14.24 -18.10 -19.39
CA ALA A 347 13.21 -17.39 -18.65
C ALA A 347 13.73 -16.87 -17.31
N VAL A 348 14.45 -17.69 -16.54
CA VAL A 348 15.07 -17.27 -15.27
C VAL A 348 16.07 -16.14 -15.49
N VAL A 349 16.95 -16.26 -16.50
CA VAL A 349 17.91 -15.21 -16.84
C VAL A 349 17.20 -13.92 -17.26
N ALA A 350 16.18 -14.00 -18.11
CA ALA A 350 15.41 -12.85 -18.56
C ALA A 350 14.69 -12.15 -17.38
N VAL A 351 14.03 -12.91 -16.50
CA VAL A 351 13.35 -12.38 -15.30
C VAL A 351 14.37 -11.71 -14.38
N LEU A 352 15.50 -12.36 -14.09
CA LEU A 352 16.56 -11.80 -13.25
C LEU A 352 17.17 -10.54 -13.87
N TRP A 353 17.40 -10.55 -15.18
CA TRP A 353 17.92 -9.38 -15.90
C TRP A 353 16.93 -8.20 -15.82
N ILE A 354 15.64 -8.42 -16.08
CA ILE A 354 14.61 -7.38 -15.95
C ILE A 354 14.57 -6.85 -14.51
N TYR A 355 14.62 -7.74 -13.52
CA TYR A 355 14.59 -7.37 -12.11
C TYR A 355 15.83 -6.58 -11.69
N LEU A 356 17.03 -7.00 -12.05
CA LEU A 356 18.28 -6.31 -11.72
C LEU A 356 18.40 -4.97 -12.46
N SER A 357 18.01 -4.94 -13.74
CA SER A 357 17.91 -3.70 -14.53
C SER A 357 16.94 -2.70 -13.88
N SER A 358 15.85 -3.18 -13.29
CA SER A 358 14.89 -2.31 -12.60
C SER A 358 15.52 -1.58 -11.40
N ARG A 359 16.44 -2.21 -10.67
CA ARG A 359 17.08 -1.66 -9.45
C ARG A 359 18.05 -0.51 -9.73
N GLN A 360 18.44 -0.30 -10.99
CA GLN A 360 19.32 0.80 -11.38
C GLN A 360 18.55 2.13 -11.46
N ASP A 361 17.23 2.10 -11.61
CA ASP A 361 16.34 3.28 -11.63
C ASP A 361 15.96 3.72 -10.21
N LYS A 362 16.93 4.11 -9.39
CA LYS A 362 16.73 4.38 -7.95
C LYS A 362 15.92 5.63 -7.60
N THR A 363 15.54 6.47 -8.57
CA THR A 363 15.13 7.86 -8.28
C THR A 363 13.64 8.10 -8.01
N ALA A 364 12.73 7.13 -8.18
CA ALA A 364 11.27 7.44 -8.16
C ALA A 364 10.37 6.53 -7.29
N GLU A 365 10.81 5.33 -6.89
CA GLU A 365 9.86 4.28 -6.45
C GLU A 365 9.35 4.39 -5.00
N ILE A 366 10.13 4.93 -4.06
CA ILE A 366 9.79 4.93 -2.62
C ILE A 366 9.62 6.35 -2.05
N SER A 367 10.40 7.33 -2.52
CA SER A 367 10.40 8.69 -1.95
C SER A 367 9.03 9.37 -2.05
N ASN A 368 8.28 9.15 -3.15
CA ASN A 368 6.95 9.74 -3.34
C ASN A 368 5.91 9.18 -2.36
N PHE A 369 5.98 7.89 -2.00
CA PHE A 369 5.00 7.27 -1.11
C PHE A 369 5.28 7.49 0.37
N ASP A 370 6.54 7.68 0.76
CA ASP A 370 6.89 8.13 2.10
C ASP A 370 6.33 9.54 2.35
N THR A 371 6.40 10.45 1.37
CA THR A 371 5.72 11.76 1.43
C THR A 371 4.20 11.65 1.52
N VAL A 372 3.58 10.70 0.82
CA VAL A 372 2.12 10.45 0.95
C VAL A 372 1.80 9.88 2.34
N GLY A 373 2.61 8.97 2.87
CA GLY A 373 2.50 8.45 4.24
C GLY A 373 2.61 9.55 5.30
N GLU A 374 3.51 10.52 5.12
CA GLU A 374 3.56 11.74 5.93
C GLU A 374 2.31 12.62 5.75
N ALA A 375 1.78 12.74 4.53
CA ALA A 375 0.57 13.49 4.23
C ALA A 375 -0.70 12.85 4.83
N VAL A 376 -0.78 11.52 4.91
CA VAL A 376 -1.86 10.84 5.67
C VAL A 376 -1.76 11.18 7.15
N ASN A 377 -0.54 11.42 7.67
CA ASN A 377 -0.29 11.82 9.05
C ASN A 377 -0.42 13.34 9.31
N ILE A 378 -1.09 14.11 8.43
CA ILE A 378 -1.32 15.55 8.62
C ILE A 378 -2.03 15.86 9.95
N ARG A 379 -2.92 14.98 10.46
CA ARG A 379 -3.54 15.16 11.79
C ARG A 379 -2.52 15.08 12.92
N GLY A 380 -1.57 14.14 12.86
CA GLY A 380 -0.48 14.01 13.82
C GLY A 380 0.48 15.20 13.75
N ARG A 381 0.87 15.62 12.53
CA ARG A 381 1.73 16.79 12.30
C ARG A 381 1.06 18.09 12.78
N LYS A 382 -0.22 18.33 12.49
CA LYS A 382 -0.97 19.49 13.00
C LYS A 382 -1.12 19.47 14.52
N ARG A 383 -1.33 18.30 15.14
CA ARG A 383 -1.36 18.14 16.61
C ARG A 383 -0.01 18.47 17.24
N LYS A 384 1.08 17.96 16.67
CA LYS A 384 2.46 18.21 17.11
C LYS A 384 2.85 19.68 16.98
N LEU A 385 2.58 20.30 15.82
CA LEU A 385 2.80 21.74 15.60
C LEU A 385 1.98 22.61 16.58
N ARG A 386 0.75 22.19 16.91
CA ARG A 386 -0.08 22.89 17.89
C ARG A 386 0.46 22.73 19.31
N GLN A 387 0.98 21.56 19.66
CA GLN A 387 1.67 21.30 20.93
C GLN A 387 2.98 22.11 21.04
N ASP A 388 3.81 22.13 20.01
CA ASP A 388 5.06 22.91 19.98
C ASP A 388 4.80 24.42 20.09
N ARG A 389 3.78 24.92 19.39
CA ARG A 389 3.36 26.33 19.50
C ARG A 389 2.85 26.66 20.90
N ASN A 390 2.10 25.76 21.52
CA ASN A 390 1.61 25.95 22.90
C ASN A 390 2.75 25.90 23.91
N ARG A 391 3.74 25.02 23.71
CA ARG A 391 4.96 24.92 24.52
C ARG A 391 5.79 26.20 24.44
N LYS A 392 6.10 26.68 23.23
CA LYS A 392 6.82 27.97 23.04
C LYS A 392 6.10 29.16 23.69
N ARG A 393 4.77 29.20 23.61
CA ARG A 393 3.97 30.24 24.31
C ARG A 393 4.03 30.13 25.83
N ALA A 394 4.12 28.92 26.37
CA ALA A 394 4.26 28.70 27.81
C ALA A 394 5.66 29.07 28.31
N GLU A 395 6.70 28.76 27.54
CA GLU A 395 8.10 29.15 27.80
C GLU A 395 8.23 30.69 27.80
N ALA A 396 7.76 31.38 26.76
CA ALA A 396 7.78 32.84 26.70
C ALA A 396 7.00 33.51 27.85
N ARG A 397 5.88 32.91 28.29
CA ARG A 397 5.13 33.38 29.47
C ARG A 397 5.89 33.20 30.78
N ARG A 398 6.70 32.14 30.90
CA ARG A 398 7.55 31.91 32.07
C ARG A 398 8.70 32.92 32.11
N GLU A 399 9.37 33.14 30.98
CA GLU A 399 10.44 34.13 30.85
C GLU A 399 9.96 35.53 31.20
N ALA A 400 8.83 35.98 30.62
CA ALA A 400 8.23 37.28 30.92
C ALA A 400 7.83 37.43 32.41
N ARG A 401 7.40 36.35 33.07
CA ARG A 401 7.12 36.37 34.52
C ARG A 401 8.39 36.52 35.34
N THR A 402 9.46 35.82 34.96
CA THR A 402 10.76 35.91 35.63
C THR A 402 11.36 37.31 35.45
N GLU A 403 11.27 37.90 34.25
CA GLU A 403 11.70 39.28 34.00
C GLU A 403 10.88 40.31 34.79
N ALA A 404 9.56 40.15 34.86
CA ALA A 404 8.71 41.03 35.65
C ALA A 404 9.02 40.93 37.16
N GLN A 405 9.30 39.70 37.64
CA GLN A 405 9.65 39.47 39.04
C GLN A 405 11.02 40.05 39.39
N THR A 406 12.02 39.84 38.54
CA THR A 406 13.37 40.42 38.72
C THR A 406 13.36 41.95 38.68
N LYS A 407 12.55 42.57 37.80
CA LYS A 407 12.33 44.03 37.81
C LYS A 407 11.69 44.52 39.11
N LYS A 408 10.63 43.85 39.58
CA LYS A 408 9.98 44.18 40.87
C LYS A 408 10.94 44.04 42.05
N ASP A 409 11.76 42.99 42.07
CA ASP A 409 12.74 42.76 43.12
C ASP A 409 13.88 43.79 43.08
N ALA A 410 14.29 44.22 41.89
CA ALA A 410 15.25 45.30 41.70
C ALA A 410 14.69 46.66 42.16
N GLU A 411 13.44 46.98 41.83
CA GLU A 411 12.74 48.19 42.30
C GLU A 411 12.55 48.18 43.83
N LYS A 412 12.22 47.02 44.41
CA LYS A 412 12.10 46.88 45.87
C LYS A 412 13.44 47.09 46.57
N LYS A 413 14.54 46.56 45.99
CA LYS A 413 15.91 46.79 46.49
C LYS A 413 16.33 48.26 46.34
N SER A 414 16.02 48.92 45.23
CA SER A 414 16.34 50.35 45.02
C SER A 414 15.55 51.25 45.98
N ARG A 415 14.26 50.98 46.18
CA ARG A 415 13.45 51.71 47.19
C ARG A 415 14.00 51.53 48.60
N LYS A 416 14.43 50.31 48.96
CA LYS A 416 15.01 50.03 50.29
C LYS A 416 16.39 50.70 50.47
N SER A 417 17.22 50.78 49.43
CA SER A 417 18.51 51.49 49.49
C SER A 417 18.32 53.01 49.53
N GLN A 418 17.35 53.54 48.78
CA GLN A 418 16.99 54.96 48.81
C GLN A 418 16.43 55.36 50.17
N ALA A 419 15.53 54.58 50.76
CA ALA A 419 15.01 54.78 52.12
C ALA A 419 16.11 54.73 53.20
N ARG A 420 17.10 53.83 53.05
CA ARG A 420 18.27 53.79 53.95
C ARG A 420 19.16 55.03 53.80
N ARG A 421 19.32 55.56 52.59
CA ARG A 421 20.08 56.80 52.34
C ARG A 421 19.37 58.03 52.91
N THR A 422 18.05 58.15 52.79
CA THR A 422 17.28 59.24 53.42
C THR A 422 17.25 59.12 54.94
N ALA A 423 17.17 57.92 55.51
CA ALA A 423 17.28 57.72 56.96
C ALA A 423 18.68 58.10 57.49
N ALA A 424 19.75 57.78 56.76
CA ALA A 424 21.11 58.21 57.11
C ALA A 424 21.33 59.72 56.98
N ALA A 425 20.68 60.36 56.00
CA ALA A 425 20.71 61.82 55.84
C ALA A 425 19.96 62.56 56.97
N ASN A 426 18.83 62.02 57.43
CA ASN A 426 18.08 62.60 58.55
C ASN A 426 18.69 62.28 59.92
N GLY A 427 19.47 61.20 60.05
CA GLY A 427 20.21 60.87 61.28
C GLY A 427 21.43 61.75 61.55
N ASN A 428 22.01 62.37 60.52
CA ASN A 428 23.15 63.29 60.66
C ASN A 428 22.77 64.77 60.86
N GLY A 429 21.47 65.10 60.83
CA GLY A 429 20.97 66.46 61.09
C GLY A 429 20.65 66.76 62.57
N ALA A 430 20.81 65.77 63.46
CA ALA A 430 20.36 65.86 64.85
C ALA A 430 21.40 65.38 65.86
N VAL A 431 22.71 65.60 65.63
CA VAL A 431 23.74 65.48 66.67
C VAL A 431 24.89 66.46 66.38
N ASN A 432 24.69 67.74 66.69
CA ASN A 432 25.78 68.69 66.94
C ASN A 432 25.27 69.82 67.84
N GLY A 433 25.40 69.63 69.16
CA GLY A 433 25.17 70.64 70.18
C GLY A 433 24.96 70.02 71.57
N ALA A 434 25.88 70.30 72.50
CA ALA A 434 26.02 69.78 73.88
C ALA A 434 26.68 68.38 73.96
N VAL A 435 28.00 68.20 74.10
CA VAL A 435 29.04 68.77 75.00
C VAL A 435 28.84 68.37 76.47
N THR A 436 29.71 67.43 76.90
CA THR A 436 30.30 67.22 78.26
C THR A 436 29.36 66.82 79.40
N THR A 437 29.68 66.01 80.40
CA THR A 437 30.88 65.31 80.95
C THR A 437 30.31 64.41 82.06
N ASP A 438 30.74 63.17 82.25
CA ASP A 438 31.70 62.70 83.27
C ASP A 438 31.32 61.23 83.50
N ALA A 439 32.09 60.26 83.99
CA ALA A 439 33.50 59.99 84.24
C ALA A 439 33.48 58.70 85.10
N VAL A 440 34.57 57.91 85.12
CA VAL A 440 34.92 56.91 86.17
C VAL A 440 34.11 55.58 86.08
N SER A 441 34.64 54.34 86.11
CA SER A 441 35.94 53.75 86.43
C SER A 441 36.04 52.27 85.96
N LYS A 442 37.27 51.84 85.67
CA LYS A 442 37.94 50.54 85.98
C LYS A 442 37.14 49.21 86.03
N GLY A 443 37.69 48.18 85.38
CA GLY A 443 37.65 46.80 85.93
C GLY A 443 37.73 45.62 84.96
N ALA A 444 38.95 45.10 84.78
CA ALA A 444 39.35 43.68 84.65
C ALA A 444 38.54 42.61 83.86
N VAL A 445 39.20 42.11 82.81
CA VAL A 445 39.46 40.72 82.36
C VAL A 445 38.70 39.51 82.97
N ALA A 446 38.22 38.63 82.06
CA ALA A 446 38.29 37.15 82.03
C ALA A 446 36.93 36.41 81.95
N GLY A 447 36.76 35.55 80.93
CA GLY A 447 35.74 34.48 80.97
C GLY A 447 35.22 33.95 79.64
N THR A 448 36.00 33.09 78.99
CA THR A 448 35.58 31.84 78.31
C THR A 448 34.47 31.83 77.24
N ALA A 449 34.86 31.42 76.03
CA ALA A 449 34.00 31.02 74.91
C ALA A 449 33.90 29.48 74.79
N ARG A 450 32.68 28.99 74.52
CA ARG A 450 32.23 27.70 73.90
C ARG A 450 30.69 27.81 73.85
N SER A 451 29.91 27.33 72.88
CA SER A 451 30.09 26.32 71.82
C SER A 451 28.92 26.35 70.82
N ALA A 452 29.20 25.86 69.59
CA ALA A 452 28.35 25.04 68.70
C ALA A 452 27.02 25.60 68.14
N GLY A 453 26.63 25.37 66.87
CA GLY A 453 27.18 24.65 65.71
C GLY A 453 26.22 24.90 64.52
N SER A 454 26.66 25.30 63.32
CA SER A 454 27.17 24.51 62.16
C SER A 454 26.11 23.55 61.56
N ALA A 455 25.88 23.40 60.26
CA ALA A 455 26.80 23.33 59.10
C ALA A 455 25.99 23.58 57.80
N THR A 456 26.38 24.47 56.88
CA THR A 456 27.28 24.30 55.70
C THR A 456 26.88 23.28 54.63
N ASP A 457 27.04 23.79 53.41
CA ASP A 457 26.56 23.35 52.10
C ASP A 457 27.73 22.78 51.27
N VAL A 458 27.41 22.19 50.11
CA VAL A 458 28.27 21.81 48.97
C VAL A 458 28.98 20.44 49.03
N ARG A 459 28.63 19.51 48.11
CA ARG A 459 29.47 19.07 46.95
C ARG A 459 28.80 18.01 46.04
N ALA A 460 29.36 17.90 44.84
CA ALA A 460 28.93 17.18 43.65
C ALA A 460 29.39 15.69 43.55
N THR A 461 28.93 15.04 42.46
CA THR A 461 29.37 13.74 41.85
C THR A 461 29.04 12.49 42.67
N GLY A 462 28.62 11.33 42.15
CA GLY A 462 28.44 10.76 40.82
C GLY A 462 28.40 9.22 41.01
N THR A 463 27.68 8.51 40.13
CA THR A 463 27.69 7.05 39.85
C THR A 463 27.05 6.00 40.79
N SER A 464 26.09 5.28 40.19
CA SER A 464 26.00 3.80 40.09
C SER A 464 25.14 2.98 41.07
N ALA A 465 24.10 2.39 40.45
CA ALA A 465 23.61 1.00 40.56
C ALA A 465 22.64 0.54 41.68
N ALA A 466 21.63 -0.18 41.18
CA ALA A 466 20.98 -1.37 41.73
C ALA A 466 19.85 -1.23 42.78
N ASP A 467 18.63 -1.39 42.25
CA ASP A 467 17.72 -2.51 42.54
C ASP A 467 16.65 -2.38 43.65
N ALA A 468 15.55 -3.09 43.37
CA ALA A 468 14.48 -3.57 44.25
C ALA A 468 13.28 -2.65 44.61
N SER A 469 12.18 -2.90 43.88
CA SER A 469 10.85 -3.32 44.39
C SER A 469 10.10 -2.53 45.48
N ARG A 470 8.86 -2.10 45.15
CA ARG A 470 7.58 -2.23 45.91
C ARG A 470 6.49 -1.42 45.18
N GLN A 471 5.44 -2.04 44.62
CA GLN A 471 4.17 -2.46 45.27
C GLN A 471 3.41 -1.32 45.96
N ASP A 472 2.25 -0.97 45.36
CA ASP A 472 0.94 -0.61 45.96
C ASP A 472 -0.03 -0.46 44.76
N SER A 473 -1.02 -1.33 44.47
CA SER A 473 -2.27 -1.70 45.14
C SER A 473 -3.25 -0.55 45.40
N ASP A 474 -4.33 -0.52 44.59
CA ASP A 474 -5.75 -0.35 44.96
C ASP A 474 -6.52 0.21 43.73
N ALA A 475 -7.33 -0.55 43.00
CA ALA A 475 -8.62 -1.18 43.33
C ALA A 475 -9.76 -0.17 43.55
N ASP A 476 -10.58 0.04 42.52
CA ASP A 476 -12.01 0.32 42.69
C ASP A 476 -12.85 -0.39 41.61
N LYS A 477 -14.05 -0.79 42.03
CA LYS A 477 -14.91 -1.88 41.55
C LYS A 477 -16.04 -1.41 40.63
N GLY A 478 -16.64 -2.39 39.94
CA GLY A 478 -18.07 -2.43 39.60
C GLY A 478 -18.32 -2.64 38.10
N GLY A 479 -19.13 -3.59 37.64
CA GLY A 479 -20.04 -4.53 38.31
C GLY A 479 -20.77 -5.36 37.23
N ALA A 480 -21.28 -6.51 37.66
CA ALA A 480 -21.79 -7.63 36.87
C ALA A 480 -23.16 -7.40 36.20
N LYS A 481 -23.38 -8.07 35.06
CA LYS A 481 -24.30 -9.22 34.93
C LYS A 481 -24.03 -9.98 33.64
#